data_AF-A0A368WEY7-F1
#
_entry.id   AF-A0A368WEY7-F1
#
_cell.length_a   1.000
_cell.length_b   1.000
_cell.length_c   1.000
_cell.angle_alpha   90.00
_cell.angle_beta   90.00
_cell.angle_gamma   90.00
#
_symmetry.space_group_name_H-M   'P 1'
#
loop_
_entity.id
_entity.type
_entity.pdbx_description
1 polymer ?
#
loop_
_entity_poly.entity_id
_entity_poly.type
_entity_poly.pdbx_seq_one_letter_code
_entity_poly.pdbx_strand_id
1 'polypeptide(L)'
;MTEAEMVKICYDKFKVNNNYKNIIREVPFLSRSIDMVLVTHKNEIVSIEFKLKNWKQAIKQALDHKNGADRAYICMPEPPTGFNKLFIEELKERGIGLIEFNPADDAINFIIEAEKNDNRWFPNINSLKDIVNRIANKKIFAI
;
A
#
# COMPACT_ATOMS: atom_id res chain seq x y z
N MET A 1 13.98 -10.13 -10.99
CA MET A 1 13.40 -9.26 -9.95
C MET A 1 12.57 -10.09 -8.99
N THR A 2 12.82 -9.95 -7.69
CA THR A 2 12.04 -10.51 -6.58
C THR A 2 11.07 -9.47 -6.01
N GLU A 3 10.09 -9.89 -5.22
CA GLU A 3 9.19 -8.95 -4.52
C GLU A 3 9.97 -8.03 -3.57
N ALA A 4 10.98 -8.56 -2.87
CA ALA A 4 11.83 -7.78 -1.98
C ALA A 4 12.63 -6.69 -2.72
N GLU A 5 13.12 -7.00 -3.92
CA GLU A 5 13.80 -6.03 -4.79
C GLU A 5 12.83 -4.92 -5.23
N MET A 6 11.62 -5.28 -5.67
CA MET A 6 10.59 -4.31 -6.06
C MET A 6 10.19 -3.40 -4.88
N VAL A 7 9.98 -3.97 -3.69
CA VAL A 7 9.70 -3.20 -2.46
C VAL A 7 10.82 -2.20 -2.17
N LYS A 8 12.08 -2.61 -2.31
CA LYS A 8 13.23 -1.71 -2.08
C LYS A 8 13.27 -0.58 -3.11
N ILE A 9 13.10 -0.88 -4.39
CA ILE A 9 13.12 0.13 -5.46
C ILE A 9 12.00 1.15 -5.22
N CYS A 10 10.77 0.67 -4.97
CA CYS A 10 9.64 1.55 -4.68
C CYS A 10 9.84 2.37 -3.41
N TYR A 11 10.44 1.79 -2.36
CA TYR A 11 10.79 2.53 -1.15
C TYR A 11 11.72 3.71 -1.46
N ASP A 12 12.78 3.48 -2.25
CA ASP A 12 13.75 4.52 -2.62
C ASP A 12 13.06 5.62 -3.46
N LYS A 13 12.16 5.25 -4.37
CA LYS A 13 11.36 6.19 -5.18
C LYS A 13 10.37 7.01 -4.35
N PHE A 14 9.66 6.38 -3.42
CA PHE A 14 8.74 7.12 -2.54
C PHE A 14 9.49 8.03 -1.57
N LYS A 15 10.70 7.67 -1.15
CA LYS A 15 11.50 8.47 -0.21
C LYS A 15 11.98 9.79 -0.80
N VAL A 16 12.27 9.83 -2.11
CA VAL A 16 12.61 11.07 -2.82
C VAL A 16 11.36 11.88 -3.21
N ASN A 17 10.16 11.31 -3.06
CA ASN A 17 8.90 11.99 -3.29
C ASN A 17 8.49 12.77 -2.02
N ASN A 18 8.41 14.10 -2.14
CA ASN A 18 8.09 14.98 -1.02
C ASN A 18 6.63 14.90 -0.53
N ASN A 19 5.78 14.03 -1.08
CA ASN A 19 4.38 13.87 -0.67
C ASN A 19 4.19 13.12 0.65
N TYR A 20 5.22 12.40 1.11
CA TYR A 20 5.13 11.53 2.29
C TYR A 20 6.10 11.98 3.37
N LYS A 21 5.59 12.15 4.59
CA LYS A 21 6.42 12.48 5.75
C LYS A 21 7.09 11.26 6.36
N ASN A 22 6.50 10.08 6.19
CA ASN A 22 7.04 8.82 6.71
C ASN A 22 6.74 7.66 5.77
N ILE A 23 7.69 6.72 5.70
CA ILE A 23 7.60 5.49 4.92
C ILE A 23 8.14 4.38 5.79
N ILE A 24 7.31 3.37 6.05
CA ILE A 24 7.61 2.26 6.93
C ILE A 24 7.39 0.97 6.14
N ARG A 25 8.32 0.02 6.23
CA ARG A 25 8.19 -1.29 5.60
C ARG A 25 7.84 -2.35 6.65
N GLU A 26 7.24 -3.45 6.21
CA GLU A 26 6.99 -4.64 7.03
C GLU A 26 6.23 -4.31 8.34
N VAL A 27 5.07 -3.67 8.20
CA VAL A 27 4.25 -3.21 9.34
C VAL A 27 3.27 -4.32 9.74
N PRO A 28 3.42 -4.96 10.91
CA PRO A 28 2.46 -5.96 11.36
C PRO A 28 1.08 -5.31 11.55
N PHE A 29 0.02 -5.93 11.04
CA PHE A 29 -1.34 -5.44 11.22
C PHE A 29 -2.35 -6.59 11.12
N LEU A 30 -3.22 -6.70 12.12
CA LEU A 30 -4.12 -7.85 12.30
C LEU A 30 -3.32 -9.17 12.24
N SER A 31 -3.67 -10.08 11.33
CA SER A 31 -2.99 -11.36 11.10
C SER A 31 -1.98 -11.34 9.95
N ARG A 32 -1.61 -10.14 9.46
CA ARG A 32 -0.78 -9.91 8.27
C ARG A 32 0.38 -8.96 8.57
N SER A 33 1.25 -8.79 7.58
CA SER A 33 2.25 -7.72 7.53
C SER A 33 1.98 -6.90 6.28
N ILE A 34 1.80 -5.59 6.44
CA ILE A 34 1.72 -4.64 5.34
C ILE A 34 3.14 -4.42 4.82
N ASP A 35 3.37 -4.70 3.53
CA ASP A 35 4.71 -4.55 2.93
C ASP A 35 5.24 -3.12 3.07
N MET A 36 4.38 -2.12 2.82
CA MET A 36 4.74 -0.71 2.99
C MET A 36 3.56 0.15 3.44
N VAL A 37 3.83 1.03 4.40
CA VAL A 37 2.94 2.11 4.83
C VAL A 37 3.58 3.45 4.49
N LEU A 38 2.83 4.27 3.76
CA LEU A 38 3.15 5.68 3.54
C LEU A 38 2.27 6.53 4.46
N VAL A 39 2.86 7.52 5.13
CA VAL A 39 2.11 8.53 5.87
C VAL A 39 2.24 9.87 5.15
N THR A 40 1.10 10.40 4.70
CA THR A 40 1.06 11.70 4.03
C THR A 40 1.24 12.85 5.01
N HIS A 41 1.51 14.05 4.49
CA HIS A 41 1.53 15.28 5.31
C HIS A 41 0.19 15.60 5.97
N LYS A 42 -0.92 15.05 5.46
CA LYS A 42 -2.27 15.17 6.04
C LYS A 42 -2.57 14.09 7.09
N ASN A 43 -1.56 13.33 7.53
CA ASN A 43 -1.70 12.21 8.47
C ASN A 43 -2.57 11.05 7.96
N GLU A 44 -2.74 10.91 6.65
CA GLU A 44 -3.41 9.75 6.06
C GLU A 44 -2.42 8.58 5.96
N ILE A 45 -2.89 7.38 6.28
CA ILE A 45 -2.14 6.13 6.13
C ILE A 45 -2.51 5.50 4.79
N VAL A 46 -1.52 5.29 3.93
CA VAL A 46 -1.66 4.55 2.68
C VAL A 46 -0.91 3.23 2.82
N SER A 47 -1.62 2.11 2.72
CA SER A 47 -1.00 0.78 2.69
C SER A 47 -0.74 0.33 1.25
N ILE A 48 0.41 -0.27 1.00
CA ILE A 48 0.76 -0.86 -0.30
C ILE A 48 1.11 -2.34 -0.08
N GLU A 49 0.43 -3.22 -0.81
CA GLU A 49 0.78 -4.64 -0.96
C GLU A 49 1.53 -4.85 -2.28
N PHE A 50 2.70 -5.50 -2.24
CA PHE A 50 3.50 -5.78 -3.42
C PHE A 50 3.30 -7.22 -3.88
N LYS A 51 3.09 -7.40 -5.18
CA LYS A 51 2.99 -8.73 -5.79
C LYS A 51 3.63 -8.76 -7.16
N LEU A 52 4.40 -9.81 -7.45
CA LEU A 52 4.81 -10.09 -8.84
C LEU A 52 3.72 -10.83 -9.61
N LYS A 53 2.87 -11.57 -8.89
CA LYS A 53 1.81 -12.43 -9.44
C LYS A 53 0.72 -12.67 -8.40
N ASN A 54 -0.35 -13.35 -8.80
CA ASN A 54 -1.47 -13.73 -7.93
C ASN A 54 -2.23 -12.54 -7.33
N TRP A 55 -2.78 -11.70 -8.21
CA TRP A 55 -3.57 -10.52 -7.83
C TRP A 55 -4.79 -10.84 -6.94
N LYS A 56 -5.37 -12.04 -7.04
CA LYS A 56 -6.50 -12.45 -6.18
C LYS A 56 -6.12 -12.45 -4.70
N GLN A 57 -4.92 -12.95 -4.38
CA GLN A 57 -4.41 -12.92 -3.02
C GLN A 57 -4.09 -11.49 -2.59
N ALA A 58 -3.52 -10.69 -3.51
CA ALA A 58 -3.23 -9.28 -3.28
C ALA A 58 -4.49 -8.50 -2.85
N ILE A 59 -5.62 -8.73 -3.52
CA ILE A 59 -6.90 -8.09 -3.17
C ILE A 59 -7.31 -8.43 -1.75
N LYS A 60 -7.24 -9.71 -1.35
CA LYS A 60 -7.59 -10.11 0.02
C LYS A 60 -6.70 -9.40 1.05
N GLN A 61 -5.40 -9.33 0.81
CA GLN A 61 -4.45 -8.66 1.71
C GLN A 61 -4.71 -7.15 1.75
N ALA A 62 -4.92 -6.51 0.60
CA ALA A 62 -5.23 -5.08 0.53
C ALA A 62 -6.54 -4.72 1.26
N LEU A 63 -7.56 -5.59 1.19
CA LEU A 63 -8.78 -5.43 1.99
C LEU A 63 -8.52 -5.51 3.49
N ASP A 64 -7.74 -6.51 3.94
CA ASP A 64 -7.35 -6.63 5.34
C ASP A 64 -6.64 -5.35 5.83
N HIS A 65 -5.74 -4.79 5.00
CA HIS A 65 -4.98 -3.57 5.30
C HIS A 65 -5.86 -2.30 5.31
N LYS A 66 -6.85 -2.23 4.42
CA LYS A 66 -7.83 -1.13 4.32
C LYS A 66 -8.72 -0.99 5.56
N ASN A 67 -8.73 -1.98 6.47
CA ASN A 67 -9.41 -1.87 7.75
C ASN A 67 -8.75 -0.86 8.72
N GLY A 68 -7.44 -0.62 8.56
CA GLY A 68 -6.70 0.37 9.36
C GLY A 68 -6.24 1.57 8.53
N ALA A 69 -5.85 1.35 7.27
CA ALA A 69 -5.32 2.40 6.39
C ALA A 69 -6.43 3.23 5.73
N ASP A 70 -6.19 4.52 5.52
CA ASP A 70 -7.12 5.43 4.82
C ASP A 70 -7.33 4.99 3.38
N ARG A 71 -6.26 4.51 2.73
CA ARG A 71 -6.25 4.02 1.36
C ARG A 71 -5.41 2.76 1.26
N ALA A 72 -5.79 1.86 0.36
CA ALA A 72 -5.03 0.65 0.08
C ALA A 72 -4.73 0.53 -1.41
N TYR A 73 -3.48 0.21 -1.72
CA TYR A 73 -2.97 0.00 -3.06
C TYR A 73 -2.38 -1.39 -3.19
N ILE A 74 -2.41 -1.91 -4.41
CA ILE A 74 -1.60 -3.03 -4.85
C ILE A 74 -0.56 -2.49 -5.83
N CYS A 75 0.71 -2.85 -5.64
CA CYS A 75 1.80 -2.53 -6.54
C CYS A 75 2.30 -3.78 -7.26
N MET A 76 2.24 -3.79 -8.59
CA MET A 76 2.63 -4.92 -9.42
C MET A 76 3.25 -4.47 -10.74
N PRO A 77 4.14 -5.27 -11.35
CA PRO A 77 4.53 -5.04 -12.72
C PRO A 77 3.39 -5.36 -13.69
N GLU A 78 3.32 -4.59 -14.78
CA GLU A 78 2.35 -4.89 -15.83
C GLU A 78 2.71 -6.22 -16.51
N PRO A 79 1.78 -7.18 -16.62
CA PRO A 79 1.99 -8.37 -17.43
C PRO A 79 2.17 -8.00 -18.92
N PRO A 80 2.87 -8.82 -19.73
CA PRO A 80 3.01 -8.55 -21.17
C PRO A 80 1.69 -8.41 -21.94
N THR A 81 0.61 -8.98 -21.43
CA THR A 81 -0.74 -8.92 -21.99
C THR A 81 -1.58 -7.76 -21.43
N GLY A 82 -0.97 -6.87 -20.64
CA GLY A 82 -1.66 -5.88 -19.83
C GLY A 82 -2.34 -6.48 -18.59
N PHE A 83 -2.86 -5.61 -17.74
CA PHE A 83 -3.65 -6.03 -16.58
C PHE A 83 -4.98 -6.68 -17.02
N ASN A 84 -5.32 -7.79 -16.37
CA ASN A 84 -6.55 -8.52 -16.62
C ASN A 84 -7.79 -7.65 -16.33
N LYS A 85 -8.79 -7.64 -17.23
CA LYS A 85 -10.01 -6.83 -17.07
C LYS A 85 -10.77 -7.11 -15.76
N LEU A 86 -10.95 -8.39 -15.41
CA LEU A 86 -11.61 -8.79 -14.16
C LEU A 86 -10.83 -8.29 -12.94
N PHE A 87 -9.50 -8.28 -13.00
CA PHE A 87 -8.67 -7.72 -11.94
C PHE A 87 -8.96 -6.23 -11.76
N ILE A 88 -8.98 -5.46 -12.85
CA ILE A 88 -9.29 -4.02 -12.82
C ILE A 88 -10.69 -3.75 -12.28
N GLU A 89 -11.69 -4.55 -12.68
CA GLU A 89 -13.07 -4.44 -12.20
C GLU A 89 -13.15 -4.70 -10.69
N GLU A 90 -12.57 -5.80 -10.19
CA GLU A 90 -12.56 -6.12 -8.75
C GLU A 90 -11.86 -5.05 -7.91
N LEU A 91 -10.79 -4.42 -8.42
CA LEU A 91 -10.13 -3.33 -7.73
C LEU A 91 -11.04 -2.11 -7.57
N LYS A 92 -11.73 -1.72 -8.66
CA LYS A 92 -12.65 -0.59 -8.67
C LYS A 92 -13.85 -0.83 -7.75
N GLU A 93 -14.48 -2.00 -7.84
CA GLU A 93 -15.62 -2.38 -7.00
C GLU A 93 -15.29 -2.34 -5.50
N ARG A 94 -14.02 -2.60 -5.15
CA ARG A 94 -13.54 -2.62 -3.76
C ARG A 94 -12.87 -1.31 -3.34
N GLY A 95 -12.76 -0.34 -4.25
CA GLY A 95 -12.05 0.92 -4.05
C GLY A 95 -10.58 0.73 -3.65
N ILE A 96 -9.90 -0.27 -4.23
CA ILE A 96 -8.46 -0.52 -4.05
C ILE A 96 -7.72 0.08 -5.25
N GLY A 97 -6.66 0.83 -4.98
CA GLY A 97 -5.86 1.43 -6.04
C GLY A 97 -4.84 0.46 -6.65
N LEU A 98 -4.37 0.79 -7.85
CA LEU A 98 -3.36 0.04 -8.58
C LEU A 98 -2.19 0.95 -8.90
N ILE A 99 -1.01 0.50 -8.48
CA ILE A 99 0.27 1.07 -8.85
C ILE A 99 0.95 0.09 -9.79
N GLU A 100 1.21 0.51 -11.01
CA GLU A 100 2.06 -0.20 -11.94
C GLU A 100 3.52 0.10 -11.63
N PHE A 101 4.35 -0.94 -11.61
CA PHE A 101 5.80 -0.83 -11.52
C PHE A 101 6.46 -1.30 -12.82
N ASN A 102 7.20 -0.43 -13.51
CA ASN A 102 7.94 -0.82 -14.69
C ASN A 102 9.38 -1.28 -14.32
N PRO A 103 9.74 -2.56 -14.47
CA PRO A 103 11.07 -3.05 -14.12
C PRO A 103 12.18 -2.60 -15.07
N ALA A 104 11.87 -1.99 -16.22
CA ALA A 104 12.88 -1.55 -17.18
C ALA A 104 13.54 -0.21 -16.79
N ASP A 105 12.79 0.69 -16.16
CA ASP A 105 13.22 2.06 -15.81
C ASP A 105 12.86 2.45 -14.36
N ASP A 106 12.38 1.48 -13.57
CA ASP A 106 11.89 1.66 -12.20
C ASP A 106 10.78 2.73 -12.09
N ALA A 107 9.98 2.94 -13.15
CA ALA A 107 8.86 3.86 -13.11
C ALA A 107 7.72 3.31 -12.26
N ILE A 108 7.01 4.23 -11.60
CA ILE A 108 5.86 3.93 -10.75
C ILE A 108 4.68 4.78 -11.24
N ASN A 109 3.66 4.14 -11.77
CA ASN A 109 2.49 4.81 -12.34
C ASN A 109 1.22 4.45 -11.54
N PHE A 110 0.46 5.46 -11.13
CA PHE A 110 -0.82 5.27 -10.47
C PHE A 110 -1.90 5.07 -11.55
N ILE A 111 -2.32 3.82 -11.76
CA ILE A 111 -3.29 3.43 -12.79
C ILE A 111 -4.72 3.57 -12.29
N ILE A 112 -4.94 3.24 -11.02
CA ILE A 112 -6.23 3.37 -10.33
C ILE A 112 -5.97 4.07 -9.00
N GLU A 113 -6.63 5.21 -8.78
CA GLU A 113 -6.61 5.89 -7.49
C GLU A 113 -7.44 5.08 -6.47
N ALA A 114 -6.86 4.80 -5.30
CA ALA A 114 -7.56 4.11 -4.23
C ALA A 114 -8.64 5.00 -3.61
N GLU A 115 -9.79 4.45 -3.29
CA GLU A 115 -10.82 5.18 -2.55
C GLU A 115 -10.46 5.31 -1.08
N LYS A 116 -10.76 6.48 -0.49
CA LYS A 116 -10.61 6.68 0.94
C LYS A 116 -11.68 5.89 1.70
N ASN A 117 -11.28 5.19 2.75
CA ASN A 117 -12.21 4.52 3.67
C ASN A 117 -12.37 5.32 4.97
N ASP A 118 -13.40 6.16 5.06
CA ASP A 118 -13.67 6.92 6.30
C ASP A 118 -14.45 6.09 7.33
N ASN A 119 -15.11 5.01 6.92
CA ASN A 119 -15.95 4.16 7.77
C ASN A 119 -15.19 2.96 8.36
N ARG A 120 -13.95 3.17 8.78
CA ARG A 120 -13.13 2.13 9.45
C ARG A 120 -13.45 2.04 10.93
N TRP A 121 -13.30 0.83 11.48
CA TRP A 121 -13.45 0.63 12.92
C TRP A 121 -12.31 1.33 13.68
N PHE A 122 -12.67 2.20 14.62
CA PHE A 122 -11.71 3.06 15.35
C PHE A 122 -10.56 2.29 16.03
N PRO A 123 -10.79 1.13 16.69
CA PRO A 123 -9.72 0.30 17.23
C PRO A 123 -8.68 -0.15 16.19
N ASN A 124 -9.09 -0.47 14.96
CA ASN A 124 -8.17 -0.83 13.89
C ASN A 124 -7.30 0.35 13.46
N ILE A 125 -7.89 1.54 13.39
CA ILE A 125 -7.16 2.78 13.06
C ILE A 125 -6.09 3.06 14.13
N ASN A 126 -6.46 3.03 15.41
CA ASN A 126 -5.52 3.31 16.50
C ASN A 126 -4.44 2.26 16.59
N SER A 127 -4.80 0.98 16.50
CA SER A 127 -3.84 -0.13 16.49
C SER A 127 -2.79 0.04 15.39
N LEU A 128 -3.21 0.38 14.16
CA LEU A 128 -2.25 0.61 13.08
C LEU A 128 -1.35 1.83 13.34
N LYS A 129 -1.91 2.94 13.84
CA LYS A 129 -1.13 4.13 14.20
C LYS A 129 -0.09 3.83 15.29
N ASP A 130 -0.49 3.07 16.32
CA ASP A 130 0.40 2.64 17.42
C ASP A 130 1.55 1.79 16.90
N ILE A 131 1.23 0.82 16.03
CA ILE A 131 2.25 -0.05 15.44
C ILE A 131 3.20 0.76 14.55
N VAL A 132 2.68 1.69 13.74
CA VAL A 132 3.51 2.58 12.92
C VAL A 132 4.44 3.43 13.78
N ASN A 133 3.95 4.02 14.88
CA ASN A 133 4.79 4.76 15.82
C ASN A 133 5.91 3.88 16.39
N ARG A 134 5.58 2.64 16.79
CA ARG A 134 6.51 1.68 17.38
C ARG A 134 7.59 1.24 16.39
N ILE A 135 7.21 0.82 15.18
CA ILE A 135 8.16 0.36 14.15
C ILE A 135 9.05 1.51 13.67
N ALA A 136 8.50 2.71 13.54
CA ALA A 136 9.27 3.89 13.16
C ALA A 136 10.15 4.45 14.29
N ASN A 137 10.02 3.92 15.50
CA ASN A 137 10.66 4.40 16.73
C ASN A 137 10.51 5.93 16.92
N LYS A 138 9.32 6.47 16.61
CA LYS A 138 9.02 7.90 16.74
C LYS A 138 7.52 8.17 16.78
N LYS A 139 7.15 9.31 17.36
CA LYS A 139 5.74 9.75 17.45
C LYS A 139 5.29 10.39 16.13
N ILE A 140 4.85 9.57 15.18
CA ILE A 140 4.29 10.01 13.88
C ILE A 140 2.85 10.52 14.05
N PHE A 141 2.07 9.82 14.88
CA PHE A 141 0.69 10.14 15.21
C PHE A 141 0.58 10.48 16.70
N ALA A 142 -0.25 11.48 17.01
CA ALA A 142 -0.80 11.65 18.35
C ALA A 142 -2.00 10.69 18.47
N ILE A 143 -1.93 9.80 19.46
CA ILE A 143 -2.89 8.74 19.73
C ILE A 143 -3.31 8.91 21.18
#